data_AF-A0A7C5J5H5-F1
#
_entry.id   AF-A0A7C5J5H5-F1
#
_cell.length_a   1.000
_cell.length_b   1.000
_cell.length_c   1.000
_cell.angle_alpha   90.00
_cell.angle_beta   90.00
_cell.angle_gamma   90.00
#
_symmetry.space_group_name_H-M   'P 1'
#
loop_
_entity.id
_entity.type
_entity.pdbx_description
1 polymer ?
#
loop_
_entity_poly.entity_id
_entity_poly.type
_entity_poly.pdbx_seq_one_letter_code
_entity_poly.pdbx_strand_id
1 'polypeptide(L)'
;MNYSSACLLVGVSLTILGCDDDAADAPPSPSSSSASASAAATGTPKIVAAEPVFEFGKVKLGTTVEHVFKVKNAGTGPLQIARAKGS
;
A
#
# COMPACT_ATOMS: atom_id res chain seq x y z
N MET A 1 17.34 44.33 34.73
CA MET A 1 16.95 44.38 33.30
C MET A 1 15.43 44.50 33.26
N ASN A 2 14.88 45.72 33.32
CA ASN A 2 14.41 46.55 32.18
C ASN A 2 13.22 45.85 31.49
N TYR A 3 11.99 46.40 31.42
CA TYR A 3 11.53 47.62 30.74
C TYR A 3 10.31 48.18 31.52
N SER A 4 10.30 49.44 31.99
CA SER A 4 10.18 50.71 31.25
C SER A 4 9.02 50.76 30.25
N SER A 5 8.05 51.60 30.63
CA SER A 5 7.13 52.37 29.79
C SER A 5 5.99 51.62 29.08
N ALA A 6 4.82 51.73 29.73
CA ALA A 6 3.53 51.66 29.09
C ALA A 6 3.47 52.57 27.85
N CYS A 7 3.06 52.02 26.71
CA CYS A 7 2.54 52.79 25.59
C CYS A 7 1.11 52.30 25.35
N LEU A 8 0.20 53.00 26.01
CA LEU A 8 -1.24 52.95 25.78
C LEU A 8 -1.52 53.76 24.51
N LEU A 9 -1.84 53.08 23.39
CA LEU A 9 -2.42 53.67 22.18
C LEU A 9 -3.35 52.60 21.57
N VAL A 10 -4.68 52.73 21.74
CA VAL A 10 -5.62 53.36 20.81
C VAL A 10 -5.81 52.56 19.50
N GLY A 11 -7.06 52.13 19.30
CA GLY A 11 -7.72 52.30 18.00
C GLY A 11 -7.60 51.16 17.00
N VAL A 12 -8.57 50.24 17.08
CA VAL A 12 -9.24 49.49 15.99
C VAL A 12 -8.55 49.52 14.62
N SER A 13 -8.09 48.36 14.17
CA SER A 13 -8.12 48.00 12.75
C SER A 13 -8.94 46.71 12.61
N LEU A 14 -10.11 46.87 11.98
CA LEU A 14 -10.97 45.80 11.51
C LEU A 14 -10.22 45.03 10.41
N THR A 15 -9.53 43.97 10.77
CA THR A 15 -8.97 43.01 9.82
C THR A 15 -9.88 41.79 9.77
N ILE A 16 -10.70 41.78 8.72
CA ILE A 16 -11.19 40.61 7.97
C ILE A 16 -11.29 39.28 8.74
N LEU A 17 -12.54 38.80 8.88
CA LEU A 17 -12.84 37.38 9.10
C LEU A 17 -12.46 36.60 7.83
N GLY A 18 -11.17 36.34 7.66
CA GLY A 18 -10.61 35.57 6.55
C GLY A 18 -9.82 34.40 7.10
N CYS A 19 -10.46 33.23 7.14
CA CYS A 19 -9.94 31.89 7.44
C CYS A 19 -8.68 31.81 8.31
N ASP A 20 -8.87 31.50 9.59
CA ASP A 20 -7.94 30.59 10.25
C ASP A 20 -8.29 29.16 9.80
N ASP A 21 -7.40 28.53 9.02
CA ASP A 21 -7.12 27.10 9.21
C ASP A 21 -5.59 26.93 9.17
N ASP A 22 -5.09 26.64 10.36
CA ASP A 22 -3.72 26.46 10.77
C ASP A 22 -3.09 25.23 10.08
N ALA A 23 -1.81 25.38 9.75
CA ALA A 23 -0.78 24.34 9.67
C ALA A 23 -1.20 22.91 9.23
N ALA A 24 -0.75 22.53 8.03
CA ALA A 24 0.20 21.42 7.90
C ALA A 24 0.67 21.31 6.45
N ASP A 25 1.90 21.78 6.25
CA ASP A 25 2.89 21.20 5.36
C ASP A 25 2.67 19.68 5.23
N ALA A 26 1.98 19.25 4.18
CA ALA A 26 1.80 17.85 3.90
C ALA A 26 3.17 17.32 3.44
N PRO A 27 3.83 16.42 4.19
CA PRO A 27 5.05 15.79 3.70
C PRO A 27 4.73 15.13 2.36
N PRO A 28 5.65 15.17 1.38
CA PRO A 28 5.43 14.52 0.10
C PRO A 28 5.00 13.10 0.37
N SER A 29 3.74 12.80 0.05
CA SER A 29 3.19 11.45 0.15
C SER A 29 4.19 10.56 -0.58
N PRO A 30 4.83 9.57 0.08
CA PRO A 30 5.63 8.60 -0.62
C PRO A 30 4.64 7.77 -1.43
N SER A 31 4.23 8.31 -2.59
CA SER A 31 3.72 7.56 -3.71
C SER A 31 4.65 6.38 -3.80
N SER A 32 4.11 5.24 -3.40
CA SER A 32 4.80 3.98 -3.29
C SER A 32 5.27 3.64 -4.68
N SER A 33 6.46 4.14 -5.02
CA SER A 33 7.26 3.63 -6.10
C SER A 33 7.72 2.26 -5.61
N SER A 34 6.80 1.30 -5.66
CA SER A 34 7.15 -0.09 -5.84
C SER A 34 7.74 -0.20 -7.25
N ALA A 35 8.88 0.44 -7.46
CA ALA A 35 9.84 0.03 -8.45
C ALA A 35 10.28 -1.35 -8.00
N SER A 36 9.52 -2.37 -8.42
CA SER A 36 10.09 -3.70 -8.57
C SER A 36 11.24 -3.49 -9.54
N ALA A 37 12.44 -3.38 -8.98
CA ALA A 37 13.68 -3.43 -9.71
C ALA A 37 13.67 -4.78 -10.42
N SER A 38 13.15 -4.78 -11.64
CA SER A 38 13.28 -5.90 -12.57
C SER A 38 14.73 -5.86 -13.04
N ALA A 39 15.65 -6.19 -12.14
CA ALA A 39 16.98 -6.63 -12.52
C ALA A 39 16.77 -7.67 -13.61
N ALA A 40 17.40 -7.49 -14.77
CA ALA A 40 17.16 -8.29 -15.96
C ALA A 40 17.17 -9.78 -15.59
N ALA A 41 15.98 -10.36 -15.46
CA ALA A 41 15.81 -11.71 -14.99
C ALA A 41 16.26 -12.62 -16.14
N THR A 42 17.47 -13.15 -16.03
CA THR A 42 17.99 -14.11 -17.00
C THR A 42 17.29 -15.44 -16.81
N GLY A 43 16.85 -16.05 -17.91
CA GLY A 43 16.14 -17.33 -17.90
C GLY A 43 14.62 -17.20 -17.93
N THR A 44 13.95 -18.32 -18.20
CA THR A 44 12.49 -18.35 -18.35
C THR A 44 11.87 -19.01 -17.12
N PRO A 45 10.95 -18.35 -16.40
CA PRO A 45 10.22 -18.99 -15.31
C PRO A 45 9.25 -20.05 -15.86
N LYS A 46 9.05 -21.14 -15.11
CA LYS A 46 8.09 -22.19 -15.50
C LYS A 46 7.35 -22.68 -14.28
N ILE A 47 6.07 -22.35 -14.19
CA ILE A 47 5.19 -22.81 -13.12
C ILE A 47 4.75 -24.25 -13.36
N VAL A 48 4.84 -25.11 -12.34
CA VAL A 48 4.37 -26.51 -12.38
C VAL A 48 3.69 -26.84 -11.06
N ALA A 49 2.50 -27.41 -11.11
CA ALA A 49 1.83 -28.02 -9.96
C ALA A 49 1.82 -29.54 -10.14
N ALA A 50 2.08 -30.29 -9.07
CA ALA A 50 2.02 -31.76 -9.12
C ALA A 50 0.59 -32.25 -9.34
N GLU A 51 -0.38 -31.57 -8.72
CA GLU A 51 -1.81 -31.82 -8.84
C GLU A 51 -2.49 -30.50 -9.20
N PRO A 52 -2.65 -30.18 -10.50
CA PRO A 52 -3.20 -28.90 -10.93
C PRO A 52 -4.73 -28.81 -10.79
N VAL A 53 -5.39 -29.94 -10.53
CA VAL A 53 -6.84 -30.05 -10.39
C VAL A 53 -7.16 -30.72 -9.07
N PHE A 54 -8.05 -30.11 -8.30
CA PHE A 54 -8.59 -30.69 -7.08
C PHE A 54 -10.11 -30.59 -7.10
N GLU A 55 -10.78 -31.74 -7.00
CA GLU A 55 -12.23 -31.84 -6.99
C GLU A 55 -12.71 -31.86 -5.54
N PHE A 56 -13.35 -30.78 -5.08
CA PHE A 56 -13.92 -30.71 -3.72
C PHE A 56 -15.05 -31.73 -3.48
N GLY A 57 -15.67 -32.24 -4.55
CA GLY A 57 -16.72 -33.23 -4.48
C GLY A 57 -17.98 -32.73 -3.76
N LYS A 58 -18.64 -33.64 -3.02
CA LYS A 58 -19.84 -33.31 -2.25
C LYS A 58 -19.45 -32.66 -0.93
N VAL A 59 -19.53 -31.33 -0.89
CA VAL A 59 -19.33 -30.55 0.33
C VAL A 59 -20.68 -30.21 0.96
N LYS A 60 -20.79 -30.33 2.28
CA LYS A 60 -22.01 -29.94 3.02
C LYS A 60 -22.16 -28.42 3.00
N LEU A 61 -23.39 -27.94 2.86
CA LEU A 61 -23.68 -26.51 2.89
C LEU A 61 -23.18 -25.88 4.21
N GLY A 62 -22.57 -24.71 4.11
CA GLY A 62 -22.01 -23.99 5.25
C GLY A 62 -20.66 -24.52 5.75
N THR A 63 -20.05 -25.49 5.06
CA THR A 63 -18.73 -26.02 5.42
C THR A 63 -17.65 -25.40 4.56
N THR A 64 -16.59 -24.87 5.18
CA THR A 64 -15.38 -24.42 4.48
C THR A 64 -14.47 -25.61 4.25
N VAL A 65 -14.00 -25.79 3.01
CA VAL A 65 -13.01 -26.80 2.66
C VAL A 65 -11.81 -26.08 2.07
N GLU A 66 -10.63 -26.40 2.58
CA GLU A 66 -9.36 -25.83 2.13
C GLU A 66 -8.53 -26.91 1.43
N HIS A 67 -7.84 -26.51 0.37
CA HIS A 67 -6.86 -27.35 -0.30
C HIS A 67 -5.61 -26.53 -0.63
N VAL A 68 -4.43 -27.09 -0.36
CA VAL A 68 -3.15 -26.43 -0.56
C VAL A 68 -2.47 -26.99 -1.80
N PHE A 69 -2.38 -26.19 -2.85
CA PHE A 69 -1.62 -26.52 -4.04
C PHE A 69 -0.13 -26.31 -3.83
N LYS A 70 0.67 -27.36 -4.09
CA LYS A 70 2.13 -27.24 -4.15
C LYS A 70 2.57 -26.85 -5.55
N VAL A 71 3.11 -25.65 -5.65
CA VAL A 71 3.61 -25.08 -6.90
C VAL A 71 5.14 -25.02 -6.87
N LYS A 72 5.78 -25.43 -7.96
CA LYS A 72 7.23 -25.39 -8.15
C LYS A 72 7.58 -24.52 -9.35
N ASN A 73 8.61 -23.68 -9.20
CA ASN A 73 9.29 -23.09 -10.34
C ASN A 73 10.27 -24.11 -10.93
N ALA A 74 9.92 -24.69 -12.07
CA ALA A 74 10.76 -25.61 -12.85
C ALA A 74 11.55 -24.88 -13.96
N GLY A 75 11.51 -23.54 -13.98
CA GLY A 75 12.22 -22.72 -14.93
C GLY A 75 13.62 -22.37 -14.44
N THR A 76 14.36 -21.65 -15.28
CA THR A 76 15.71 -21.15 -14.97
C THR A 76 15.71 -19.70 -14.50
N GLY A 77 14.60 -18.98 -14.75
CA GLY A 77 14.40 -17.60 -14.29
C GLY A 77 13.57 -17.51 -13.01
N PRO A 78 13.61 -16.36 -12.31
CA PRO A 78 12.79 -16.09 -11.12
C PRO A 78 11.29 -16.08 -11.47
N LEU A 79 10.47 -16.74 -10.64
CA LEU A 79 9.02 -16.78 -10.78
C LEU A 79 8.37 -15.83 -9.75
N GLN A 80 7.64 -14.83 -10.23
CA GLN A 80 6.81 -13.95 -9.41
C GLN A 80 5.34 -14.30 -9.63
N ILE A 81 4.60 -14.58 -8.55
CA ILE A 81 3.16 -14.84 -8.59
C ILE A 81 2.45 -13.59 -8.06
N ALA A 82 1.57 -13.01 -8.89
CA ALA A 82 0.76 -11.86 -8.52
C ALA A 82 -0.67 -12.05 -9.03
N ARG A 83 -1.65 -11.45 -8.34
CA ARG A 83 -3.07 -11.45 -8.74
C ARG A 83 -3.69 -12.85 -8.92
N ALA A 84 -3.44 -13.77 -8.01
CA ALA A 84 -4.17 -15.03 -7.98
C ALA A 84 -5.67 -14.80 -7.66
N LYS A 85 -6.56 -15.52 -8.35
CA LYS A 85 -8.01 -15.43 -8.15
C LYS A 85 -8.65 -16.81 -8.25
N GLY A 86 -9.55 -17.12 -7.32
CA GLY A 86 -10.51 -18.22 -7.43
C GLY A 86 -11.86 -17.73 -7.95
N SER A 87 -12.57 -18.60 -8.68
CA SER A 87 -13.92 -18.39 -9.20
C SER A 87 -14.96 -19.11 -8.36
#